data_AF-A0A2N3B1T0-F1
#
_entry.id   AF-A0A2N3B1T0-F1
#
_cell.length_a   1.000
_cell.length_b   1.000
_cell.length_c   1.000
_cell.angle_alpha   90.00
_cell.angle_beta   90.00
_cell.angle_gamma   90.00
#
_symmetry.space_group_name_H-M   'P 1'
#
loop_
_entity.id
_entity.type
_entity.pdbx_description
1 polymer ?
#
loop_
_entity_poly.entity_id
_entity_poly.type
_entity_poly.pdbx_seq_one_letter_code
_entity_poly.pdbx_strand_id
1 'polypeptide(L)'
;PRDNIMAGTSYLREMYDRYGAQGFLVAYNAGPGRFESWRDRGRPLPPETRAYVAKIAPMLQPGGTATVAASASPLQPVRAAWTQSRLFAARSRAVEATPNADIGEAAVAPPPASARPLGGLFAPVSGHLPE
;
A
#
# COMPACT_ATOMS: atom_id res chain seq x y z
N PRO A 1 -9.77 16.55 8.04
CA PRO A 1 -10.83 15.57 7.70
C PRO A 1 -11.75 15.97 6.55
N ARG A 2 -12.20 17.24 6.51
CA ARG A 2 -13.11 17.78 5.46
C ARG A 2 -12.57 17.59 4.05
N ASP A 3 -11.30 17.87 3.83
CA ASP A 3 -10.69 17.81 2.49
C ASP A 3 -10.71 16.39 1.92
N ASN A 4 -10.49 15.37 2.76
CA ASN A 4 -10.58 13.96 2.34
C ASN A 4 -12.00 13.58 1.91
N ILE A 5 -13.03 14.12 2.59
CA ILE A 5 -14.43 13.88 2.19
C ILE A 5 -14.72 14.55 0.87
N MET A 6 -14.30 15.81 0.68
CA MET A 6 -14.50 16.54 -0.58
C MET A 6 -13.76 15.86 -1.74
N ALA A 7 -12.50 15.50 -1.55
CA ALA A 7 -11.70 14.81 -2.57
C ALA A 7 -12.23 13.40 -2.86
N GLY A 8 -12.62 12.65 -1.83
CA GLY A 8 -13.16 11.30 -2.00
C GLY A 8 -14.50 11.31 -2.73
N THR A 9 -15.40 12.25 -2.38
CA THR A 9 -16.71 12.38 -3.03
C THR A 9 -16.59 12.91 -4.46
N SER A 10 -15.68 13.85 -4.73
CA SER A 10 -15.42 14.29 -6.11
C SER A 10 -14.90 13.15 -6.96
N TYR A 11 -13.98 12.34 -6.44
CA TYR A 11 -13.46 11.18 -7.16
C TYR A 11 -14.53 10.09 -7.37
N LEU A 12 -15.40 9.85 -6.38
CA LEU A 12 -16.56 8.96 -6.56
C LEU A 12 -17.51 9.47 -7.64
N ARG A 13 -17.77 10.79 -7.69
CA ARG A 13 -18.59 11.41 -8.72
C ARG A 13 -17.97 11.24 -10.10
N GLU A 14 -16.66 11.48 -10.22
CA GLU A 14 -15.92 11.27 -11.46
C GLU A 14 -16.01 9.80 -11.94
N MET A 15 -15.92 8.81 -11.03
CA MET A 15 -16.11 7.40 -11.42
C MET A 15 -17.53 7.12 -11.88
N TYR A 16 -18.53 7.74 -11.23
CA TYR A 16 -19.93 7.59 -11.58
C TYR A 16 -20.22 8.16 -12.97
N ASP A 17 -19.71 9.35 -13.27
CA ASP A 17 -19.91 9.99 -14.57
C ASP A 17 -19.26 9.20 -15.71
N ARG A 18 -18.11 8.56 -15.46
CA ARG A 18 -17.39 7.75 -16.47
C ARG A 18 -17.96 6.36 -16.69
N TYR A 19 -18.39 5.68 -15.62
CA TYR A 19 -18.69 4.24 -15.67
C TYR A 19 -20.11 3.89 -15.23
N GLY A 20 -20.90 4.88 -14.81
CA GLY A 20 -22.28 4.70 -14.37
C GLY A 20 -22.44 3.85 -13.11
N ALA A 21 -23.70 3.62 -12.73
CA ALA A 21 -24.06 2.88 -11.52
C ALA A 21 -23.49 1.44 -11.47
N GLN A 22 -23.23 0.83 -12.62
CA GLN A 22 -22.75 -0.55 -12.73
C GLN A 22 -21.24 -0.66 -12.53
N GLY A 23 -20.47 0.40 -12.84
CA GLY A 23 -19.01 0.34 -12.89
C GLY A 23 -18.28 1.17 -11.83
N PHE A 24 -18.91 2.20 -11.28
CA PHE A 24 -18.18 3.20 -10.49
C PHE A 24 -17.56 2.66 -9.20
N LEU A 25 -18.22 1.74 -8.48
CA LEU A 25 -17.66 1.13 -7.26
C LEU A 25 -16.45 0.26 -7.56
N VAL A 26 -16.49 -0.46 -8.68
CA VAL A 26 -15.36 -1.28 -9.13
C VAL A 26 -14.20 -0.37 -9.51
N ALA A 27 -14.43 0.64 -10.34
CA ALA A 27 -13.41 1.59 -10.78
C ALA A 27 -12.80 2.40 -9.62
N TYR A 28 -13.60 2.77 -8.62
CA TYR A 28 -13.11 3.46 -7.42
C TYR A 28 -12.13 2.59 -6.62
N ASN A 29 -12.46 1.31 -6.40
CA ASN A 29 -11.64 0.41 -5.58
C ASN A 29 -10.44 -0.18 -6.33
N ALA A 30 -10.65 -0.62 -7.57
CA ALA A 30 -9.65 -1.30 -8.38
C ALA A 30 -8.85 -0.36 -9.31
N GLY A 31 -9.34 0.86 -9.51
CA GLY A 31 -8.82 1.84 -10.46
C GLY A 31 -9.46 1.73 -11.86
N PRO A 32 -9.57 2.86 -12.60
CA PRO A 32 -10.04 2.94 -14.00
C PRO A 32 -9.50 1.84 -14.93
N GLY A 33 -8.18 1.75 -15.06
CA GLY A 33 -7.56 0.82 -16.02
C GLY A 33 -7.78 -0.66 -15.68
N ARG A 34 -7.97 -1.00 -14.40
CA ARG A 34 -8.30 -2.37 -14.00
C ARG A 34 -9.75 -2.71 -14.31
N PHE A 35 -10.67 -1.78 -14.04
CA PHE A 35 -12.07 -1.91 -14.42
C PHE A 35 -12.22 -2.07 -15.95
N GLU A 36 -11.54 -1.22 -16.72
CA GLU A 36 -11.52 -1.29 -18.19
C GLU A 36 -10.93 -2.62 -18.68
N SER A 37 -9.82 -3.08 -18.10
CA SER A 37 -9.24 -4.38 -18.44
C SER A 37 -10.19 -5.56 -18.15
N TRP A 38 -10.98 -5.47 -17.08
CA TRP A 38 -12.00 -6.47 -16.78
C TRP A 38 -13.16 -6.40 -17.77
N ARG A 39 -13.66 -5.19 -18.07
CA ARG A 39 -14.78 -4.94 -18.97
C ARG A 39 -14.46 -5.30 -20.43
N ASP A 40 -13.30 -4.91 -20.92
CA ASP A 40 -12.93 -5.01 -22.34
C ASP A 40 -12.15 -6.28 -22.67
N ARG A 41 -11.33 -6.77 -21.73
CA ARG A 41 -10.42 -7.90 -21.96
C ARG A 41 -10.77 -9.13 -21.12
N GLY A 42 -11.86 -9.09 -20.35
CA GLY A 42 -12.31 -10.19 -19.51
C GLY A 42 -11.36 -10.56 -18.37
N ARG A 43 -10.38 -9.69 -18.04
CA ARG A 43 -9.39 -10.00 -17.00
C ARG A 43 -10.05 -10.02 -15.63
N PRO A 44 -9.87 -11.06 -14.80
CA PRO A 44 -10.60 -11.18 -13.54
C PRO A 44 -10.28 -10.05 -12.56
N LEU A 45 -11.30 -9.59 -11.83
CA LEU A 45 -11.16 -8.65 -10.72
C LEU A 45 -10.53 -9.34 -9.50
N PRO A 46 -9.76 -8.61 -8.67
CA PRO A 46 -9.29 -9.09 -7.38
C PRO A 46 -10.45 -9.56 -6.49
N PRO A 47 -10.24 -10.62 -5.69
CA PRO A 47 -11.22 -11.06 -4.71
C PRO A 47 -11.59 -9.95 -3.73
N GLU A 48 -10.65 -9.06 -3.38
CA GLU A 48 -10.89 -7.91 -2.50
C GLU A 48 -11.87 -6.91 -3.13
N THR A 49 -11.73 -6.61 -4.43
CA THR A 49 -12.64 -5.72 -5.16
C THR A 49 -14.03 -6.32 -5.26
N ARG A 50 -14.12 -7.63 -5.53
CA ARG A 50 -15.41 -8.34 -5.58
C ARG A 50 -16.10 -8.31 -4.22
N ALA A 51 -15.36 -8.57 -3.14
CA ALA A 51 -15.89 -8.51 -1.78
C ALA A 51 -16.34 -7.08 -1.39
N TYR A 52 -15.58 -6.06 -1.78
CA TYR A 52 -15.93 -4.66 -1.57
C TYR A 52 -17.25 -4.30 -2.25
N VAL A 53 -17.40 -4.62 -3.54
CA VAL A 53 -18.64 -4.31 -4.28
C VAL A 53 -19.84 -5.09 -3.73
N ALA A 54 -19.66 -6.38 -3.42
CA ALA A 54 -20.72 -7.20 -2.84
C ALA A 54 -21.23 -6.65 -1.49
N LYS A 55 -20.34 -6.05 -0.70
CA LYS A 55 -20.70 -5.40 0.57
C LYS A 55 -21.48 -4.10 0.38
N ILE A 56 -21.08 -3.28 -0.59
CA ILE A 56 -21.58 -1.91 -0.73
C ILE A 56 -22.81 -1.83 -1.64
N ALA A 57 -22.84 -2.54 -2.76
CA ALA A 57 -23.89 -2.42 -3.76
C ALA A 57 -25.33 -2.58 -3.22
N PRO A 58 -25.63 -3.49 -2.27
CA PRO A 58 -26.97 -3.60 -1.70
C PRO A 58 -27.42 -2.34 -0.93
N MET A 59 -26.48 -1.61 -0.33
CA MET A 59 -26.78 -0.42 0.47
C MET A 59 -27.19 0.79 -0.39
N LEU A 60 -26.96 0.73 -1.71
CA LEU A 60 -27.23 1.83 -2.64
C LEU A 60 -28.55 1.66 -3.40
N GLN A 61 -29.27 0.55 -3.20
CA GLN A 61 -30.55 0.33 -3.89
C GLN A 61 -31.64 1.24 -3.31
N PRO A 62 -32.49 1.87 -4.16
CA PRO A 62 -33.61 2.67 -3.68
C PRO A 62 -34.56 1.79 -2.85
N GLY A 63 -34.79 2.18 -1.59
CA GLY A 63 -35.54 1.39 -0.61
C GLY A 63 -34.69 0.52 0.31
N GLY A 64 -33.38 0.41 0.07
CA GLY A 64 -32.43 -0.07 1.05
C GLY A 64 -32.28 0.98 2.14
N THR A 65 -32.68 0.67 3.38
CA THR A 65 -32.34 1.51 4.51
C THR A 65 -30.82 1.54 4.60
N ALA A 66 -30.22 2.65 4.17
CA ALA A 66 -28.85 2.99 4.53
C ALA A 66 -28.81 3.34 6.02
N THR A 67 -29.21 2.39 6.88
CA THR A 67 -28.69 2.34 8.23
C THR A 67 -27.21 2.11 8.01
N VAL A 68 -26.42 3.18 8.08
CA VAL A 68 -24.99 3.08 8.40
C VAL A 68 -24.97 2.48 9.80
N ALA A 69 -25.20 1.18 9.87
CA ALA A 69 -25.04 0.42 11.08
C ALA A 69 -23.55 0.51 11.34
N ALA A 70 -23.18 1.23 12.39
CA ALA A 70 -21.91 1.12 13.07
C ALA A 70 -21.72 -0.28 13.68
N SER A 71 -22.18 -1.33 12.98
CA SER A 71 -21.90 -2.72 13.22
C SER A 71 -21.23 -3.24 11.96
N ALA A 72 -19.98 -2.81 11.80
CA ALA A 72 -19.05 -3.56 10.99
C ALA A 72 -18.96 -4.95 11.63
N SER A 73 -19.68 -5.93 11.11
CA SER A 73 -19.27 -7.32 11.31
C SER A 73 -17.83 -7.39 10.81
N PRO A 74 -16.84 -7.74 11.66
CA PRO A 74 -15.47 -7.81 11.21
C PRO A 74 -15.40 -8.98 10.24
N LEU A 75 -15.53 -8.69 8.95
CA LEU A 75 -14.89 -9.52 7.94
C LEU A 75 -13.44 -9.58 8.40
N GLN A 76 -13.02 -10.77 8.83
CA GLN A 76 -11.65 -11.05 9.23
C GLN A 76 -10.76 -10.35 8.19
N PRO A 77 -9.98 -9.33 8.58
CA PRO A 77 -9.02 -8.81 7.65
C PRO A 77 -8.12 -10.00 7.35
N VAL A 78 -8.18 -10.52 6.13
CA VAL A 78 -7.03 -11.21 5.57
C VAL A 78 -5.97 -10.12 5.58
N ARG A 79 -5.25 -10.04 6.71
CA ARG A 79 -3.98 -9.36 6.80
C ARG A 79 -3.10 -10.21 5.90
N ALA A 80 -3.21 -9.99 4.59
CA ALA A 80 -2.14 -10.32 3.68
C ALA A 80 -0.92 -9.80 4.40
N ALA A 81 -0.10 -10.74 4.88
CA ALA A 81 0.94 -10.42 5.82
C ALA A 81 1.97 -9.63 5.02
N TRP A 82 1.76 -8.31 4.99
CA TRP A 82 2.65 -7.38 4.33
C TRP A 82 4.04 -7.47 4.96
N THR A 83 4.10 -7.89 6.24
CA THR A 83 5.31 -8.29 6.96
C THR A 83 5.93 -9.61 6.48
N GLN A 84 5.19 -10.48 5.81
CA GLN A 84 5.70 -11.69 5.14
C GLN A 84 6.09 -11.43 3.67
N SER A 85 5.92 -10.20 3.16
CA SER A 85 6.43 -9.85 1.84
C SER A 85 7.96 -9.70 1.92
N ARG A 86 8.71 -10.36 1.03
CA ARG A 86 10.18 -10.27 0.91
C ARG A 86 10.70 -8.88 0.46
N LEU A 87 9.84 -7.87 0.50
CA LEU A 87 10.15 -6.48 0.17
C LEU A 87 10.97 -5.80 1.27
N PHE A 88 11.00 -6.35 2.49
CA PHE A 88 11.88 -5.91 3.56
C PHE A 88 12.99 -6.93 3.77
N ALA A 89 14.24 -6.52 3.54
CA ALA A 89 15.40 -7.32 3.95
C ALA A 89 15.49 -7.31 5.49
N ALA A 90 15.42 -8.48 6.11
CA ALA A 90 15.74 -8.61 7.53
C ALA A 90 17.23 -8.29 7.71
N ARG A 91 17.55 -7.17 8.36
CA ARG A 91 18.91 -6.91 8.83
C ARG A 91 19.17 -7.91 9.95
N SER A 92 19.87 -9.00 9.65
CA SER A 92 20.48 -9.82 10.69
C SER A 92 21.36 -8.89 11.52
N ARG A 93 21.04 -8.79 12.81
CA ARG A 93 21.92 -8.16 13.79
C ARG A 93 23.21 -8.96 13.75
N ALA A 94 24.21 -8.45 13.03
CA ALA A 94 25.57 -8.90 13.19
C ALA A 94 25.86 -8.74 14.68
N VAL A 95 26.05 -9.86 15.36
CA VAL A 95 26.63 -9.89 16.69
C VAL A 95 27.92 -9.08 16.59
N GLU A 96 27.98 -7.95 17.28
CA GLU A 96 29.23 -7.27 17.57
C GLU A 96 30.10 -8.26 18.34
N ALA A 97 30.93 -8.98 17.60
CA ALA A 97 32.08 -9.64 18.19
C ALA A 97 33.06 -8.53 18.57
N THR A 98 33.24 -8.34 19.87
CA THR A 98 34.35 -7.56 20.42
C THR A 98 35.66 -8.10 19.87
N PRO A 99 36.56 -7.26 19.31
CA PRO A 99 37.85 -7.74 18.86
C PRO A 99 38.76 -7.91 20.07
N ASN A 100 38.85 -9.13 20.60
CA ASN A 100 40.01 -9.52 21.39
C ASN A 100 41.13 -9.82 20.39
N ALA A 101 42.21 -9.07 20.49
CA ALA A 101 43.42 -9.27 19.71
C ALA A 101 44.05 -10.61 20.10
N ASP A 102 44.11 -11.56 19.17
CA ASP A 102 45.36 -12.17 18.71
C ASP A 102 45.11 -12.98 17.44
N ILE A 103 45.85 -12.71 16.37
CA ILE A 103 45.79 -13.48 15.12
C ILE A 103 46.94 -14.49 15.16
N GLY A 104 46.60 -15.75 15.42
CA GLY A 104 47.34 -16.88 14.88
C GLY A 104 46.80 -17.22 13.48
N GLU A 105 47.62 -16.90 12.48
CA GLU A 105 47.76 -17.53 11.16
C GLU A 105 46.64 -17.43 10.08
N ALA A 106 47.04 -16.72 9.01
CA ALA A 106 46.77 -16.87 7.58
C ALA A 106 45.31 -16.99 7.04
N ALA A 107 44.90 -16.02 6.21
CA ALA A 107 45.01 -16.13 4.74
C ALA A 107 44.05 -15.18 3.98
N VAL A 108 44.64 -14.43 3.05
CA VAL A 108 44.07 -13.92 1.77
C VAL A 108 43.10 -12.72 1.81
N ALA A 109 43.58 -11.61 1.26
CA ALA A 109 42.89 -10.33 1.06
C ALA A 109 41.98 -10.29 -0.18
N PRO A 110 40.94 -9.42 -0.17
CA PRO A 110 40.42 -8.77 -1.38
C PRO A 110 40.61 -7.22 -1.36
N PRO A 111 40.53 -6.55 -2.52
CA PRO A 111 41.09 -5.21 -2.77
C PRO A 111 40.24 -4.02 -2.27
N PRO A 112 40.79 -2.79 -2.23
CA PRO A 112 40.07 -1.62 -1.74
C PRO A 112 39.03 -1.12 -2.77
N ALA A 113 37.78 -1.02 -2.36
CA ALA A 113 36.74 -0.39 -3.16
C ALA A 113 36.95 1.14 -3.17
N SER A 114 37.21 1.66 -4.38
CA SER A 114 37.37 3.08 -4.66
C SER A 114 36.13 3.90 -4.33
N ALA A 115 36.32 5.11 -3.80
CA ALA A 115 35.28 6.12 -3.66
C ALA A 115 34.89 6.75 -5.01
N ARG A 116 33.58 6.86 -5.30
CA ARG A 116 32.91 8.01 -5.97
C ARG A 116 31.39 7.80 -6.06
N PRO A 117 30.59 8.87 -6.25
CA PRO A 117 29.41 9.16 -5.43
C PRO A 117 28.09 8.92 -6.19
N LEU A 118 27.02 8.57 -5.47
CA LEU A 118 25.66 8.76 -5.96
C LEU A 118 25.01 9.84 -5.12
N GLY A 119 24.60 10.90 -5.81
CA GLY A 119 24.13 12.16 -5.27
C GLY A 119 23.00 12.01 -4.26
N GLY A 120 22.97 13.00 -3.37
CA GLY A 120 22.00 13.14 -2.29
C GLY A 120 20.57 13.00 -2.79
N LEU A 121 19.93 11.89 -2.41
CA LEU A 121 18.48 11.73 -2.48
C LEU A 121 17.80 12.06 -1.14
N PHE A 122 18.56 12.57 -0.17
CA PHE A 122 18.04 13.02 1.12
C PHE A 122 18.69 14.35 1.49
N ALA A 123 17.87 15.40 1.53
CA ALA A 123 18.23 16.63 2.23
C ALA A 123 17.92 16.44 3.73
N PRO A 124 18.89 16.60 4.64
CA PRO A 124 18.58 16.64 6.07
C PRO A 124 17.84 17.94 6.40
N VAL A 125 16.62 17.83 6.95
CA VAL A 125 15.94 18.98 7.55
C VAL A 125 16.51 19.18 8.96
N SER A 126 17.36 20.18 9.12
CA SER A 126 17.79 20.64 10.44
C SER A 126 16.62 21.34 11.11
N GLY A 127 16.01 20.68 12.11
CA GLY A 127 15.13 21.32 13.08
C GLY A 127 15.97 22.11 14.07
N HIS A 128 15.75 23.42 14.09
CA HIS A 128 16.32 24.42 15.00
C HIS A 128 15.77 24.23 16.43
N LEU A 129 16.64 24.18 17.44
CA LEU A 129 16.26 24.35 18.85
C LEU A 129 16.08 25.85 19.14
N PRO A 130 15.06 26.29 19.89
CA PRO A 130 15.08 27.61 20.51
C PRO A 130 15.88 27.60 21.81
N GLU A 131 16.54 28.73 22.08
CA GLU A 131 17.30 29.09 23.29
C GLU A 131 16.47 29.11 24.57
#